data_AF-A0AA39R2X8-F1
#
_entry.id   AF-A0AA39R2X8-F1
#
_cell.length_a   1.000
_cell.length_b   1.000
_cell.length_c   1.000
_cell.angle_alpha   90.00
_cell.angle_beta   90.00
_cell.angle_gamma   90.00
#
_symmetry.space_group_name_H-M   'P 1'
#
loop_
_entity.id
_entity.type
_entity.pdbx_description
1 polymer ?
#
loop_
_entity_poly.entity_id
_entity_poly.type
_entity_poly.pdbx_seq_one_letter_code
_entity_poly.pdbx_strand_id
1 'polypeptide(L)'
;MPIKEELEKEVKEEGGGKDELEALDALEKEAAEYNKDAEIDRILKAFKLDAYAVLDLQPGVPESEIKVCYRKKSLLIHPDKTDNPRAPDAFDRLKKAQTELMDEKQRARLDESIADARMLLIRERKLTVDSEEVKNPDKEFKEAWRRKTVEVLVDNEHRRRKQLKAQMQEEGREQKKADEETEVRKRKREHEVAWEQTREGRIGSWRDFQQKGKEGGGEKKKKKMKVLG
;
A
#
# COMPACT_ATOMS: atom_id res chain seq x y z
N MET A 1 -23.30 -4.61 34.52
CA MET A 1 -24.72 -4.61 34.93
C MET A 1 -24.94 -5.27 36.29
N PRO A 2 -24.48 -6.50 36.60
CA PRO A 2 -24.68 -7.05 37.95
C PRO A 2 -23.96 -6.24 39.06
N ILE A 3 -22.75 -5.76 38.77
CA ILE A 3 -21.92 -5.02 39.74
C ILE A 3 -22.49 -3.63 40.10
N LYS A 4 -23.15 -2.94 39.15
CA LYS A 4 -23.74 -1.62 39.42
C LYS A 4 -24.95 -1.74 40.36
N GLU A 5 -25.82 -2.71 40.09
CA GLU A 5 -26.99 -2.96 40.94
C GLU A 5 -26.58 -3.45 42.34
N GLU A 6 -25.46 -4.17 42.46
CA GLU A 6 -24.86 -4.54 43.74
C GLU A 6 -24.30 -3.31 44.48
N LEU A 7 -23.50 -2.47 43.81
CA LEU A 7 -22.95 -1.23 44.42
C LEU A 7 -24.04 -0.22 44.79
N GLU A 8 -25.08 -0.06 43.96
CA GLU A 8 -26.22 0.80 44.28
C GLU A 8 -27.03 0.27 45.47
N LYS A 9 -27.09 -1.06 45.66
CA LYS A 9 -27.72 -1.67 46.84
C LYS A 9 -26.86 -1.48 48.08
N GLU A 10 -25.55 -1.70 47.98
CA GLU A 10 -24.60 -1.46 49.08
C GLU A 10 -24.63 0.00 49.53
N VAL A 11 -24.59 0.97 48.61
CA VAL A 11 -24.72 2.40 48.95
C VAL A 11 -26.06 2.70 49.63
N LYS A 12 -27.17 2.11 49.18
CA LYS A 12 -28.47 2.26 49.84
C LYS A 12 -28.52 1.57 51.22
N GLU A 13 -27.84 0.44 51.39
CA GLU A 13 -27.75 -0.32 52.65
C GLU A 13 -26.86 0.38 53.69
N GLU A 14 -25.81 1.08 53.26
CA GLU A 14 -24.93 1.89 54.12
C GLU A 14 -25.53 3.27 54.48
N GLY A 15 -26.78 3.55 54.06
CA GLY A 15 -27.47 4.82 54.32
C GLY A 15 -27.02 5.96 53.42
N GLY A 16 -26.35 5.63 52.31
CA GLY A 16 -25.85 6.55 51.31
C GLY A 16 -26.95 7.35 50.63
N GLY A 17 -26.73 8.66 50.56
CA GLY A 17 -27.70 9.62 50.03
C GLY A 17 -27.77 9.64 48.50
N LYS A 18 -28.64 10.51 47.98
CA LYS A 18 -28.75 10.82 46.55
C LYS A 18 -27.40 11.23 45.94
N ASP A 19 -26.59 11.95 46.71
CA ASP A 19 -25.28 12.47 46.29
C ASP A 19 -24.26 11.35 46.02
N GLU A 20 -24.31 10.24 46.78
CA GLU A 20 -23.40 9.10 46.60
C GLU A 20 -23.79 8.24 45.39
N LEU A 21 -25.09 8.09 45.13
CA LEU A 21 -25.59 7.46 43.90
C LEU A 21 -25.24 8.28 42.66
N GLU A 22 -25.34 9.62 42.73
CA GLU A 22 -24.90 10.51 41.65
C GLU A 22 -23.38 10.41 41.39
N ALA A 23 -22.57 10.28 42.44
CA ALA A 23 -21.13 10.08 42.33
C ALA A 23 -20.78 8.72 41.67
N LEU A 24 -21.49 7.64 42.02
CA LEU A 24 -21.34 6.34 41.36
C LEU A 24 -21.69 6.40 39.87
N ASP A 25 -22.80 7.07 39.52
CA ASP A 25 -23.22 7.28 38.13
C ASP A 25 -22.19 8.09 37.32
N ALA A 26 -21.59 9.10 37.93
CA ALA A 26 -20.53 9.90 37.31
C ALA A 26 -19.27 9.06 37.05
N LEU A 27 -18.85 8.26 38.03
CA LEU A 27 -17.70 7.36 37.90
C LEU A 27 -17.93 6.29 36.81
N GLU A 28 -19.14 5.74 36.71
CA GLU A 28 -19.45 4.75 35.67
C GLU A 28 -19.41 5.37 34.27
N LYS A 29 -19.92 6.61 34.11
CA LYS A 29 -19.82 7.36 32.86
C LYS A 29 -18.37 7.64 32.48
N GLU A 30 -17.55 8.08 33.43
CA GLU A 30 -16.12 8.34 33.22
C GLU A 30 -15.38 7.05 32.84
N ALA A 31 -15.67 5.93 33.52
CA ALA A 31 -15.12 4.63 33.17
C ALA A 31 -15.55 4.19 31.77
N ALA A 32 -16.79 4.46 31.35
CA ALA A 32 -17.26 4.17 30.00
C ALA A 32 -16.55 5.00 28.93
N GLU A 33 -16.33 6.30 29.16
CA GLU A 33 -15.53 7.16 28.27
C GLU A 33 -14.08 6.70 28.19
N TYR A 34 -13.47 6.38 29.33
CA TYR A 34 -12.11 5.83 29.36
C TYR A 34 -12.00 4.54 28.53
N ASN A 35 -12.98 3.65 28.61
CA ASN A 35 -12.98 2.42 27.81
C ASN A 35 -13.11 2.68 26.31
N LYS A 36 -13.89 3.69 25.91
CA LYS A 36 -14.00 4.12 24.49
C LYS A 36 -12.66 4.68 24.01
N ASP A 37 -12.05 5.56 24.79
CA ASP A 37 -10.76 6.16 24.46
C ASP A 37 -9.63 5.14 24.37
N ALA A 38 -9.56 4.23 25.35
CA ALA A 38 -8.59 3.13 25.34
C ALA A 38 -8.72 2.27 24.09
N GLU A 39 -9.96 2.01 23.65
CA GLU A 39 -10.24 1.23 22.45
C GLU A 39 -9.85 1.97 21.16
N ILE A 40 -10.16 3.26 21.06
CA ILE A 40 -9.72 4.13 19.95
C ILE A 40 -8.21 4.10 19.84
N ASP A 41 -7.51 4.28 20.96
CA ASP A 41 -6.06 4.27 21.02
C ASP A 41 -5.46 2.93 20.60
N ARG A 42 -6.07 1.82 21.03
CA ARG A 42 -5.69 0.45 20.66
C ARG A 42 -5.84 0.22 19.16
N ILE A 43 -6.93 0.65 18.55
CA ILE A 43 -7.16 0.57 17.09
C ILE A 43 -6.11 1.37 16.32
N LEU A 44 -5.80 2.58 16.79
CA LEU A 44 -4.84 3.45 16.10
C LEU A 44 -3.39 2.96 16.26
N LYS A 45 -3.06 2.33 17.39
CA LYS A 45 -1.75 1.70 17.67
C LYS A 45 -1.53 0.37 16.95
N ALA A 46 -2.59 -0.37 16.61
CA ALA A 46 -2.49 -1.58 15.79
C ALA A 46 -1.75 -1.29 14.47
N PHE A 47 -1.22 -2.29 13.78
CA PHE A 47 -0.55 -2.06 12.48
C PHE A 47 -1.58 -1.90 11.35
N LYS A 48 -1.31 -1.04 10.34
CA LYS A 48 -2.32 -0.67 9.32
C LYS A 48 -2.63 -1.80 8.34
N LEU A 49 -1.69 -2.71 8.13
CA LEU A 49 -1.82 -3.86 7.22
C LEU A 49 -2.25 -5.13 7.94
N ASP A 50 -2.44 -5.08 9.27
CA ASP A 50 -2.93 -6.21 10.05
C ASP A 50 -4.38 -5.97 10.46
N ALA A 51 -5.29 -6.42 9.59
CA ALA A 51 -6.73 -6.24 9.79
C ALA A 51 -7.26 -7.04 11.00
N TYR A 52 -6.64 -8.18 11.34
CA TYR A 52 -7.00 -8.98 12.51
C TYR A 52 -6.65 -8.24 13.80
N ALA A 53 -5.46 -7.64 13.90
CA ALA A 53 -5.07 -6.83 15.07
C ALA A 53 -5.96 -5.59 15.25
N VAL A 54 -6.41 -4.96 14.16
CA VAL A 54 -7.35 -3.82 14.21
C VAL A 54 -8.72 -4.23 14.75
N LEU A 55 -9.21 -5.42 14.39
CA LEU A 55 -10.49 -5.95 14.90
C LEU A 55 -10.34 -6.75 16.21
N ASP A 56 -9.12 -6.90 16.71
CA ASP A 56 -8.78 -7.72 17.88
C ASP A 56 -9.30 -9.16 17.75
N LEU A 57 -9.03 -9.76 16.59
CA LEU A 57 -9.43 -11.11 16.21
C LEU A 57 -8.21 -12.00 16.00
N GLN A 58 -8.40 -13.31 16.14
CA GLN A 58 -7.41 -14.29 15.72
C GLN A 58 -7.62 -14.67 14.25
N PRO A 59 -6.57 -15.10 13.53
CA PRO A 59 -6.70 -15.68 12.21
C PRO A 59 -7.61 -16.93 12.24
N GLY A 60 -8.35 -17.17 11.16
CA GLY A 60 -9.22 -18.35 11.04
C GLY A 60 -10.62 -18.23 11.63
N VAL A 61 -11.00 -17.08 12.21
CA VAL A 61 -12.38 -16.83 12.67
C VAL A 61 -13.37 -16.77 11.51
N PRO A 62 -14.61 -17.28 11.65
CA PRO A 62 -15.60 -17.20 10.57
C PRO A 62 -16.00 -15.75 10.25
N GLU A 63 -16.47 -15.49 9.02
CA GLU A 63 -16.94 -14.16 8.61
C GLU A 63 -18.07 -13.60 9.46
N SER A 64 -18.92 -14.48 10.01
CA SER A 64 -20.00 -14.11 10.92
C SER A 64 -19.45 -13.41 12.17
N GLU A 65 -18.37 -13.91 12.76
CA GLU A 65 -17.71 -13.34 13.92
C GLU A 65 -17.02 -12.01 13.60
N ILE A 66 -16.41 -11.89 12.41
CA ILE A 66 -15.83 -10.64 11.93
C ILE A 66 -16.90 -9.54 11.88
N LYS A 67 -18.08 -9.84 11.32
CA LYS A 67 -19.21 -8.90 11.24
C LYS A 67 -19.73 -8.53 12.63
N VAL A 68 -19.83 -9.50 13.55
CA VAL A 68 -20.28 -9.25 14.93
C VAL A 68 -19.30 -8.34 15.67
N CYS A 69 -18.00 -8.63 15.59
CA CYS A 69 -16.96 -7.83 16.25
C CYS A 69 -16.89 -6.42 15.69
N TYR A 70 -16.98 -6.27 14.36
CA TYR A 70 -17.07 -4.97 13.72
C TYR A 70 -18.25 -4.16 14.26
N ARG A 71 -19.47 -4.73 14.29
CA ARG A 71 -20.66 -4.03 14.81
C ARG A 71 -20.51 -3.62 16.26
N LYS A 72 -19.96 -4.50 17.11
CA LYS A 72 -19.76 -4.21 18.53
C LYS A 72 -18.78 -3.05 18.72
N LYS A 73 -17.62 -3.10 18.05
CA LYS A 73 -16.58 -2.08 18.17
C LYS A 73 -16.98 -0.75 17.53
N SER A 74 -17.64 -0.78 16.37
CA SER A 74 -18.08 0.43 15.67
C SER A 74 -19.12 1.22 16.46
N LEU A 75 -20.01 0.54 17.20
CA LEU A 75 -20.96 1.19 18.11
C LEU A 75 -20.30 1.77 19.36
N LEU A 76 -19.23 1.13 19.84
CA LEU A 76 -18.46 1.58 21.00
C LEU A 76 -17.69 2.88 20.68
N ILE A 77 -17.03 2.93 19.52
CA ILE A 77 -16.17 4.06 19.11
C ILE A 77 -16.80 4.97 18.04
N HIS A 78 -18.13 5.01 17.96
CA HIS A 78 -18.82 5.82 16.95
C HIS A 78 -18.56 7.32 17.21
N PRO A 79 -18.20 8.13 16.21
CA PRO A 79 -17.86 9.54 16.41
C PRO A 79 -18.98 10.35 17.06
N ASP A 80 -20.26 10.06 16.76
CA ASP A 80 -21.40 10.73 17.42
C ASP A 80 -21.60 10.39 18.91
N LYS A 81 -20.94 9.33 19.41
CA LYS A 81 -21.12 8.82 20.79
C LYS A 81 -19.88 9.02 21.66
N THR A 82 -18.82 9.60 21.12
CA THR A 82 -17.52 9.75 21.80
C THR A 82 -17.00 11.16 21.54
N ASP A 83 -16.56 11.86 22.58
CA ASP A 83 -16.01 13.22 22.44
C ASP A 83 -14.55 13.23 21.93
N ASN A 84 -13.96 12.06 21.70
CA ASN A 84 -12.59 11.90 21.26
C ASN A 84 -12.40 12.36 19.80
N PRO A 85 -11.50 13.33 19.52
CA PRO A 85 -11.28 13.84 18.17
C PRO A 85 -10.70 12.79 17.20
N ARG A 86 -10.14 11.70 17.71
CA ARG A 86 -9.53 10.61 16.92
C ARG A 86 -10.51 9.46 16.63
N ALA A 87 -11.76 9.55 17.11
CA ALA A 87 -12.78 8.55 16.84
C ALA A 87 -13.06 8.33 15.35
N PRO A 88 -13.16 9.38 14.49
CA PRO A 88 -13.36 9.20 13.05
C PRO A 88 -12.24 8.36 12.39
N ASP A 89 -10.98 8.67 12.72
CA ASP A 89 -9.82 7.94 12.19
C ASP A 89 -9.82 6.46 12.61
N ALA A 90 -10.17 6.18 13.86
CA ALA A 90 -10.28 4.81 14.37
C ALA A 90 -11.44 4.06 13.71
N PHE A 91 -12.58 4.72 13.51
CA PHE A 91 -13.76 4.15 12.86
C PHE A 91 -13.47 3.77 11.41
N ASP A 92 -12.85 4.67 10.64
CA ASP A 92 -12.45 4.41 9.26
C ASP A 92 -11.48 3.24 9.15
N ARG A 93 -10.56 3.15 10.12
CA ARG A 93 -9.61 2.04 10.19
C ARG A 93 -10.27 0.71 10.48
N LEU A 94 -11.25 0.70 11.39
CA LEU A 94 -12.07 -0.48 11.70
C LEU A 94 -12.88 -0.93 10.48
N LYS A 95 -13.48 0.01 9.75
CA LYS A 95 -14.25 -0.25 8.53
C LYS A 95 -13.38 -0.82 7.40
N LYS A 96 -12.17 -0.28 7.23
CA LYS A 96 -11.19 -0.79 6.27
C LYS A 96 -10.78 -2.22 6.60
N ALA A 97 -10.45 -2.50 7.87
CA ALA A 97 -10.07 -3.84 8.32
C ALA A 97 -11.19 -4.86 8.08
N GLN A 98 -12.45 -4.51 8.37
CA GLN A 98 -13.59 -5.37 8.06
C GLN A 98 -13.68 -5.64 6.55
N THR A 99 -13.58 -4.61 5.72
CA THR A 99 -13.67 -4.75 4.25
C THR A 99 -12.58 -5.69 3.71
N GLU A 100 -11.36 -5.57 4.24
CA GLU A 100 -10.23 -6.41 3.85
C GLU A 100 -10.39 -7.87 4.28
N LEU A 101 -10.92 -8.13 5.48
CA LEU A 101 -11.21 -9.50 5.94
C LEU A 101 -12.43 -10.13 5.25
N MET A 102 -13.31 -9.33 4.67
CA MET A 102 -14.46 -9.82 3.90
C MET A 102 -14.09 -10.13 2.44
N ASP A 103 -12.94 -9.65 1.95
CA ASP A 103 -12.40 -10.01 0.63
C ASP A 103 -11.56 -11.28 0.76
N GLU A 104 -12.04 -12.38 0.18
CA GLU A 104 -11.39 -13.70 0.25
C GLU A 104 -9.92 -13.68 -0.21
N LYS A 105 -9.60 -12.90 -1.25
CA LYS A 105 -8.24 -12.82 -1.80
C LYS A 105 -7.31 -12.04 -0.89
N GLN A 106 -7.77 -10.93 -0.32
CA GLN A 106 -6.95 -10.15 0.60
C GLN A 106 -6.78 -10.88 1.93
N ARG A 107 -7.85 -11.50 2.41
CA ARG A 107 -7.84 -12.36 3.59
C ARG A 107 -6.85 -13.51 3.46
N ALA A 108 -6.86 -14.23 2.33
CA ALA A 108 -5.94 -15.33 2.09
C ALA A 108 -4.46 -14.88 2.13
N ARG A 109 -4.14 -13.71 1.56
CA ARG A 109 -2.78 -13.14 1.60
C ARG A 109 -2.34 -12.74 3.00
N LEU A 110 -3.26 -12.21 3.79
CA LEU A 110 -3.00 -11.85 5.18
C LEU A 110 -2.79 -13.12 6.02
N ASP A 111 -3.64 -14.13 5.85
CA ASP A 111 -3.53 -15.43 6.51
C ASP A 111 -2.19 -16.12 6.17
N GLU A 112 -1.77 -16.08 4.90
CA GLU A 112 -0.45 -16.57 4.46
C GLU A 112 0.69 -15.82 5.17
N SER A 113 0.64 -14.49 5.20
CA SER A 113 1.66 -13.67 5.88
C SER A 113 1.75 -13.97 7.38
N ILE A 114 0.61 -14.24 8.03
CA ILE A 114 0.54 -14.58 9.45
C ILE A 114 1.06 -16.01 9.71
N ALA A 115 0.77 -16.96 8.81
CA ALA A 115 1.32 -18.31 8.87
C ALA A 115 2.84 -18.31 8.68
N ASP A 116 3.36 -17.54 7.72
CA ASP A 116 4.79 -17.34 7.50
C ASP A 116 5.47 -16.76 8.74
N ALA A 117 4.86 -15.75 9.35
CA ALA A 117 5.36 -15.18 10.60
C ALA A 117 5.44 -16.22 11.73
N ARG A 118 4.43 -17.10 11.84
CA ARG A 118 4.45 -18.21 12.81
C ARG A 118 5.62 -19.15 12.54
N MET A 119 5.83 -19.55 11.29
CA MET A 119 6.89 -20.46 10.90
C MET A 119 8.29 -19.86 11.12
N LEU A 120 8.46 -18.57 10.82
CA LEU A 120 9.70 -17.85 11.09
C LEU A 120 10.00 -17.78 12.58
N LEU A 121 8.98 -17.49 13.41
CA LEU A 121 9.14 -17.46 14.87
C LEU A 121 9.52 -18.84 15.44
N ILE A 122 8.87 -19.90 14.97
CA ILE A 122 9.20 -21.29 15.35
C ILE A 122 10.67 -21.59 15.02
N ARG A 123 11.14 -21.22 13.82
CA ARG A 123 12.53 -21.41 13.41
C ARG A 123 13.50 -20.58 14.27
N GLU A 124 13.19 -19.32 14.54
CA GLU A 124 14.03 -18.42 15.35
C GLU A 124 14.20 -18.94 16.77
N ARG A 125 13.11 -19.45 17.37
CA ARG A 125 13.13 -20.09 18.70
C ARG A 125 13.61 -21.54 18.68
N LYS A 126 13.99 -22.08 17.52
CA LYS A 126 14.40 -23.49 17.33
C LYS A 126 13.37 -24.50 17.84
N LEU A 127 12.09 -24.15 17.74
CA LEU A 127 10.95 -24.99 18.09
C LEU A 127 10.54 -25.88 16.91
N THR A 128 9.64 -26.82 17.19
CA THR A 128 8.96 -27.62 16.17
C THR A 128 7.46 -27.34 16.20
N VAL A 129 6.74 -27.74 15.16
CA VAL A 129 5.27 -27.62 15.11
C VAL A 129 4.61 -28.38 16.26
N ASP A 130 5.28 -29.43 16.76
CA ASP A 130 4.79 -30.27 17.85
C ASP A 130 5.14 -29.77 19.26
N SER A 131 5.97 -28.73 19.37
CA SER A 131 6.34 -28.13 20.65
C SER A 131 5.10 -27.56 21.37
N GLU A 132 5.04 -27.73 22.69
CA GLU A 132 3.87 -27.33 23.50
C GLU A 132 3.56 -25.83 23.37
N GLU A 133 4.58 -24.99 23.36
CA GLU A 133 4.48 -23.54 23.13
C GLU A 133 3.82 -23.18 21.79
N VAL A 134 3.91 -24.06 20.79
CA VAL A 134 3.36 -23.83 19.44
C VAL A 134 1.91 -24.32 19.35
N LYS A 135 1.57 -25.41 20.05
CA LYS A 135 0.22 -25.96 20.12
C LYS A 135 -0.68 -25.13 21.05
N ASN A 136 -0.15 -24.77 22.21
CA ASN A 136 -0.83 -24.00 23.24
C ASN A 136 -0.05 -22.70 23.51
N PRO A 137 -0.09 -21.75 22.57
CA PRO A 137 0.69 -20.53 22.68
C PRO A 137 0.22 -19.67 23.86
N ASP A 138 1.16 -19.44 24.76
CA ASP A 138 1.01 -18.55 25.90
C ASP A 138 0.98 -17.07 25.46
N LYS A 139 0.87 -16.17 26.44
CA LYS A 139 0.80 -14.73 26.16
C LYS A 139 2.06 -14.22 25.45
N GLU A 140 3.23 -14.68 25.88
CA GLU A 140 4.50 -14.24 25.33
C GLU A 140 4.68 -14.70 23.87
N PHE A 141 4.34 -15.95 23.57
CA PHE A 141 4.38 -16.47 22.21
C PHE A 141 3.41 -15.71 21.29
N LYS A 142 2.19 -15.42 21.76
CA LYS A 142 1.20 -14.64 20.99
C LYS A 142 1.69 -13.21 20.70
N GLU A 143 2.34 -12.56 21.66
CA GLU A 143 2.93 -11.23 21.48
C GLU A 143 4.13 -11.27 20.52
N ALA A 144 5.01 -12.26 20.66
CA ALA A 144 6.12 -12.46 19.74
C ALA A 144 5.64 -12.76 18.31
N TRP A 145 4.57 -13.56 18.17
CA TRP A 145 3.96 -13.88 16.89
C TRP A 145 3.36 -12.63 16.24
N ARG A 146 2.58 -11.83 16.98
CA ARG A 146 2.06 -10.55 16.46
C ARG A 146 3.17 -9.60 16.02
N ARG A 147 4.26 -9.50 16.79
CA ARG A 147 5.42 -8.70 16.40
C ARG A 147 6.07 -9.21 15.11
N LYS A 148 6.22 -10.53 14.96
CA LYS A 148 6.78 -11.16 13.75
C LYS A 148 5.84 -10.98 12.55
N THR A 149 4.52 -11.00 12.75
CA THR A 149 3.53 -10.69 11.71
C THR A 149 3.73 -9.30 11.15
N VAL A 150 3.92 -8.28 12.01
CA VAL A 150 4.19 -6.91 11.55
C VAL A 150 5.49 -6.84 10.74
N GLU A 151 6.55 -7.53 11.17
CA GLU A 151 7.82 -7.62 10.44
C GLU A 151 7.61 -8.17 9.03
N VAL A 152 6.92 -9.32 8.90
CA VAL A 152 6.64 -9.95 7.59
C VAL A 152 5.78 -9.05 6.70
N LEU A 153 4.76 -8.40 7.24
CA LEU A 153 3.90 -7.49 6.48
C LEU A 153 4.67 -6.27 5.97
N VAL A 154 5.56 -5.70 6.79
CA VAL A 154 6.43 -4.58 6.39
C VAL A 154 7.38 -5.01 5.27
N ASP A 155 8.01 -6.17 5.40
CA ASP A 155 8.93 -6.71 4.40
C ASP A 155 8.23 -7.01 3.06
N ASN A 156 7.03 -7.60 3.13
CA ASN A 156 6.21 -7.89 1.96
C ASN A 156 5.81 -6.60 1.23
N GLU A 157 5.38 -5.55 1.95
CA GLU A 157 5.04 -4.27 1.33
C GLU A 157 6.28 -3.55 0.78
N HIS A 158 7.42 -3.63 1.46
CA HIS A 158 8.67 -3.09 0.94
C HIS A 158 9.08 -3.77 -0.37
N ARG A 159 8.98 -5.11 -0.42
CA ARG A 159 9.26 -5.92 -1.62
C ARG A 159 8.31 -5.55 -2.76
N ARG A 160 7.01 -5.47 -2.49
CA ARG A 160 5.98 -5.09 -3.47
C ARG A 160 6.24 -3.69 -4.03
N ARG A 161 6.53 -2.71 -3.17
CA ARG A 161 6.82 -1.33 -3.60
C ARG A 161 8.08 -1.24 -4.45
N LYS A 162 9.12 -2.01 -4.12
CA LYS A 162 10.36 -2.08 -4.90
C LYS A 162 10.13 -2.70 -6.28
N GLN A 163 9.36 -3.79 -6.36
CA GLN A 163 9.00 -4.44 -7.61
C GLN A 163 8.16 -3.54 -8.52
N LEU A 164 7.12 -2.88 -7.97
CA LEU A 164 6.30 -1.92 -8.73
C LEU A 164 7.12 -0.75 -9.30
N LYS A 165 8.06 -0.21 -8.49
CA LYS A 165 8.94 0.85 -8.96
C LYS A 165 9.88 0.39 -10.08
N ALA A 166 10.40 -0.83 -9.98
CA ALA A 166 11.25 -1.41 -11.02
C ALA A 166 10.49 -1.60 -12.33
N GLN A 167 9.27 -2.17 -12.26
CA GLN A 167 8.39 -2.37 -13.43
C GLN A 167 8.06 -1.03 -14.12
N MET A 168 7.65 -0.01 -13.37
CA MET A 168 7.35 1.31 -13.94
C MET A 168 8.57 1.95 -14.61
N GLN A 169 9.79 1.73 -14.07
CA GLN A 169 11.02 2.22 -14.69
C GLN A 169 11.36 1.47 -15.99
N GLU A 170 11.08 0.17 -16.03
CA GLU A 170 11.28 -0.67 -17.21
C GLU A 170 10.28 -0.31 -18.32
N GLU A 171 8.99 -0.24 -18.01
CA GLU A 171 7.94 0.23 -18.92
C GLU A 171 8.24 1.63 -19.46
N GLY A 172 8.70 2.55 -18.59
CA GLY A 172 9.10 3.88 -19.02
C GLY A 172 10.34 3.92 -19.92
N ARG A 173 11.26 2.94 -19.79
CA ARG A 173 12.41 2.79 -20.71
C ARG A 173 11.99 2.20 -22.04
N GLU A 174 11.09 1.22 -22.02
CA GLU A 174 10.53 0.61 -23.24
C GLU A 174 9.71 1.62 -24.04
N GLN A 175 8.85 2.40 -23.38
CA GLN A 175 8.08 3.46 -24.03
C GLN A 175 9.00 4.48 -24.71
N LYS A 176 10.05 4.95 -24.02
CA LYS A 176 11.02 5.88 -24.61
C LYS A 176 11.71 5.31 -25.84
N LYS A 177 12.10 4.03 -25.81
CA LYS A 177 12.70 3.36 -26.97
C LYS A 177 11.72 3.25 -28.14
N ALA A 178 10.46 2.91 -27.87
CA ALA A 178 9.42 2.83 -28.88
C ALA A 178 9.11 4.20 -29.51
N ASP A 179 9.06 5.25 -28.69
CA ASP A 179 8.87 6.63 -29.15
C ASP A 179 10.05 7.10 -30.01
N GLU A 180 11.29 6.85 -29.56
CA GLU A 180 12.51 7.15 -30.31
C GLU A 180 12.56 6.41 -31.65
N GLU A 181 12.21 5.12 -31.68
CA GLU A 181 12.14 4.35 -32.93
C GLU A 181 11.09 4.91 -33.89
N THR A 182 9.92 5.27 -33.35
CA THR A 182 8.84 5.87 -34.13
C THR A 182 9.25 7.22 -34.71
N GLU A 183 9.92 8.07 -33.93
CA GLU A 183 10.44 9.36 -34.36
C GLU A 183 11.56 9.21 -35.40
N VAL A 184 12.48 8.26 -35.22
CA VAL A 184 13.51 7.96 -36.24
C VAL A 184 12.85 7.49 -37.54
N ARG A 185 11.85 6.61 -37.46
CA ARG A 185 11.10 6.15 -38.62
C ARG A 185 10.33 7.27 -39.30
N LYS A 186 9.78 8.21 -38.53
CA LYS A 186 9.11 9.42 -39.02
C LYS A 186 10.11 10.34 -39.74
N ARG A 187 11.26 10.64 -39.10
CA ARG A 187 12.34 11.45 -39.69
C ARG A 187 12.90 10.83 -40.99
N LYS A 188 13.09 9.52 -41.03
CA LYS A 188 13.52 8.82 -42.25
C LYS A 188 12.50 8.97 -43.38
N ARG A 189 11.21 8.76 -43.08
CA ARG A 189 10.12 8.95 -44.05
C ARG A 189 10.06 10.39 -44.56
N GLU A 190 10.13 11.37 -43.66
CA GLU A 190 10.14 12.80 -44.01
C GLU A 190 11.34 13.16 -44.89
N HIS A 191 12.53 12.64 -44.56
CA HIS A 191 13.74 12.84 -45.37
C HIS A 191 13.62 12.20 -46.77
N GLU A 192 13.11 10.97 -46.88
CA GLU A 192 12.87 10.30 -48.17
C GLU A 192 11.89 11.10 -49.04
N VAL A 193 10.78 11.56 -48.45
CA VAL A 193 9.81 12.41 -49.14
C VAL A 193 10.46 13.71 -49.63
N ALA A 194 11.23 14.41 -48.79
CA ALA A 194 11.93 15.62 -49.17
C ALA A 194 12.98 15.37 -50.27
N TRP A 195 13.69 14.23 -50.21
CA TRP A 195 14.64 13.83 -51.24
C TRP A 195 13.96 13.57 -52.59
N GLU A 196 12.84 12.85 -52.60
CA GLU A 196 12.07 12.61 -53.83
C GLU A 196 11.50 13.92 -54.41
N GLN A 197 11.06 14.86 -53.58
CA GLN A 197 10.59 16.17 -54.06
C GLN A 197 11.68 16.97 -54.79
N THR A 198 12.94 16.85 -54.37
CA THR A 198 14.07 17.51 -55.05
C THR A 198 14.60 16.72 -56.26
N ARG A 199 14.05 15.53 -56.55
CA ARG A 199 14.55 14.63 -57.58
C ARG A 199 14.56 15.25 -58.97
N GLU A 200 13.47 15.85 -59.41
CA GLU A 200 13.37 16.47 -60.74
C GLU A 200 14.38 17.61 -60.92
N GLY A 201 14.54 18.46 -59.89
CA GLY A 201 15.54 19.54 -59.90
C GLY A 201 16.98 19.02 -59.95
N ARG A 202 17.26 17.92 -59.24
CA ARG A 202 18.58 17.25 -59.28
C ARG A 202 18.85 16.57 -60.62
N ILE A 203 17.85 15.90 -61.20
CA ILE A 203 17.95 15.29 -62.54
C ILE A 203 18.18 16.38 -63.60
N GLY A 204 17.48 17.51 -63.51
CA GLY A 204 17.71 18.67 -64.37
C GLY A 204 19.15 19.18 -64.27
N SER A 205 19.63 19.45 -63.05
CA SER A 205 21.00 19.91 -62.82
C SER A 205 22.07 18.92 -63.32
N TRP A 206 21.81 17.61 -63.23
CA TRP A 206 22.71 16.58 -63.73
C TRP A 206 22.72 16.51 -65.27
N ARG A 207 21.55 16.62 -65.91
CA ARG A 207 21.45 16.72 -67.38
C ARG A 207 22.20 17.94 -67.90
N ASP A 208 22.07 19.10 -67.24
CA ASP A 208 22.77 20.33 -67.58
C ASP A 208 24.29 20.17 -67.44
N PHE A 209 24.76 19.55 -66.35
CA PHE A 209 26.19 19.25 -66.16
C PHE A 209 26.74 18.31 -67.24
N GLN A 210 25.98 17.29 -67.63
CA GLN A 210 26.37 16.36 -68.69
C GLN A 210 26.43 17.04 -70.07
N GLN A 211 25.47 17.91 -70.39
CA GLN A 211 25.51 18.73 -71.60
C GLN A 211 26.71 19.68 -71.60
N LYS A 212 26.99 20.35 -70.47
CA LYS A 212 28.13 21.26 -70.33
C LYS A 212 29.48 20.53 -70.40
N GLY A 213 29.53 19.27 -69.96
CA GLY A 213 30.69 18.39 -70.14
C GLY A 213 30.92 17.94 -71.59
N LYS A 214 29.86 17.85 -72.42
CA LYS A 214 29.98 17.61 -73.86
C LYS A 214 30.42 18.85 -74.65
N GLU A 215 30.04 20.05 -74.21
CA GLU A 215 30.56 21.32 -74.77
C GLU A 215 31.99 21.66 -74.27
N GLY A 216 32.43 21.04 -73.16
CA GLY A 216 33.72 21.26 -72.53
C GLY A 216 34.87 20.36 -73.01
N GLY A 217 34.73 19.70 -74.16
CA GLY A 217 35.82 18.99 -74.86
C GLY A 217 36.90 19.93 -75.45
N GLY A 218 37.15 21.06 -74.82
CA GLY A 218 38.17 22.05 -75.16
C GLY A 218 38.93 22.45 -73.89
N GLU A 219 40.10 21.85 -73.73
CA GLU A 219 41.24 22.21 -72.87
C GLU A 219 41.06 23.40 -71.87
N LYS A 220 40.98 23.11 -70.57
CA LYS A 220 41.29 24.11 -69.51
C LYS A 220 42.21 23.52 -68.43
N LYS A 221 43.44 24.04 -68.40
CA LYS A 221 44.49 23.78 -67.41
C LYS A 221 43.99 23.97 -65.97
N LYS A 222 44.28 22.99 -65.10
CA LYS A 222 44.15 23.09 -63.64
C LYS A 222 45.03 24.21 -63.09
N LYS A 223 44.44 25.29 -62.58
CA LYS A 223 45.16 26.27 -61.75
C LYS A 223 45.17 25.72 -60.31
N LYS A 224 46.34 25.24 -59.85
CA LYS A 224 46.55 24.80 -58.46
C LYS A 224 46.12 25.92 -57.49
N MET A 225 45.20 25.61 -56.58
CA MET A 225 44.88 26.48 -55.45
C MET A 225 46.06 26.40 -54.47
N LYS A 226 46.72 27.54 -54.22
CA LYS A 226 47.72 27.64 -53.14
C LYS A 226 46.97 27.57 -51.81
N VAL A 227 47.26 26.56 -51.00
CA VAL A 227 46.94 26.54 -49.58
C VAL A 227 47.93 27.48 -48.89
N LEU A 228 47.43 28.53 -48.23
CA LEU A 228 48.21 29.35 -47.32
C LEU A 228 48.40 28.56 -46.02
N GLY A 229 49.65 28.48 -45.56
CA GLY A 229 50.00 27.97 -44.22
C GLY A 229 49.67 28.96 -43.13
#